data_AF-H3ZLQ2-F1
#
_entry.id   AF-H3ZLQ2-F1
#
_cell.length_a   1.000
_cell.length_b   1.000
_cell.length_c   1.000
_cell.angle_alpha   90.00
_cell.angle_beta   90.00
_cell.angle_gamma   90.00
#
_symmetry.space_group_name_H-M   'P 1'
#
loop_
_entity.id
_entity.type
_entity.pdbx_description
1 polymer ?
#
loop_
_entity_poly.entity_id
_entity_poly.type
_entity_poly.pdbx_seq_one_letter_code
_entity_poly.pdbx_strand_id
1 'polypeptide(L)' 'MDVEDYMLLFLSSWVLISALATKSVDVFLTLALIGLLITIEVGSLFLSKEQKESLKPLVELLLVIFAIIVMKKVYEVLSG' A
#
# COMPACT_ATOMS: atom_id res chain seq x y z
N MET A 1 23.99 4.97 1.97
CA MET A 1 22.54 4.81 2.16
C MET A 1 22.32 3.34 2.28
N ASP A 2 21.79 2.92 3.41
CA ASP A 2 21.49 1.52 3.66
C ASP A 2 20.22 1.12 2.91
N VAL A 3 19.98 -0.18 2.76
CA VAL A 3 18.81 -0.68 2.01
C VAL A 3 17.50 -0.15 2.61
N GLU A 4 17.46 0.03 3.93
CA GLU A 4 16.36 0.70 4.64
C GLU A 4 16.08 2.13 4.15
N ASP A 5 17.12 2.94 3.93
CA ASP A 5 16.96 4.30 3.44
C ASP A 5 16.35 4.32 2.03
N TYR A 6 16.77 3.38 1.18
CA TYR A 6 16.21 3.24 -0.17
C TYR A 6 14.75 2.79 -0.15
N MET A 7 14.38 1.89 0.76
CA MET A 7 12.98 1.47 0.94
C MET A 7 12.11 2.63 1.42
N LEU A 8 12.60 3.43 2.38
CA LEU A 8 11.90 4.61 2.87
C LEU A 8 11.73 5.67 1.78
N LEU A 9 12.77 5.91 0.97
CA LEU A 9 12.70 6.81 -0.18
C LEU A 9 11.70 6.31 -1.22
N PHE A 10 11.72 5.02 -1.52
CA PHE A 10 10.76 4.40 -2.45
C PHE A 10 9.33 4.59 -1.96
N LEU A 11 9.03 4.21 -0.72
CA LEU A 11 7.68 4.36 -0.13
C LEU A 11 7.24 5.82 -0.11
N SER A 12 8.10 6.72 0.32
CA SER A 12 7.78 8.14 0.41
C SER A 12 7.49 8.74 -0.97
N SER A 13 8.36 8.44 -1.95
CA SER A 13 8.17 8.87 -3.34
C SER A 13 6.91 8.25 -3.94
N TRP A 14 6.67 6.96 -3.71
CA TRP A 14 5.49 6.24 -4.19
C TRP A 14 4.19 6.84 -3.65
N VAL A 15 4.13 7.14 -2.36
CA VAL A 15 2.94 7.76 -1.73
C VAL A 15 2.71 9.17 -2.28
N LEU A 16 3.76 9.98 -2.41
CA LEU A 16 3.65 11.32 -2.98
C LEU A 16 3.17 11.29 -4.44
N ILE A 17 3.77 10.44 -5.27
CA ILE A 17 3.37 10.27 -6.67
C ILE A 17 1.93 9.77 -6.75
N SER A 18 1.55 8.78 -5.92
CA SER A 18 0.18 8.25 -5.88
C SER A 18 -0.84 9.32 -5.48
N ALA A 19 -0.51 10.17 -4.51
CA ALA A 19 -1.38 11.28 -4.09
C ALA A 19 -1.55 12.34 -5.19
N LEU A 20 -0.49 12.64 -5.95
CA LEU A 20 -0.54 13.59 -7.06
C LEU A 20 -1.22 13.02 -8.31
N ALA A 21 -1.08 11.72 -8.56
CA ALA A 21 -1.59 11.06 -9.76
C ALA A 21 -3.08 10.69 -9.66
N THR A 22 -3.64 10.62 -8.46
CA THR A 22 -5.01 10.14 -8.25
C THR A 22 -5.93 11.25 -7.73
N LYS A 23 -7.16 11.29 -8.26
CA LYS A 23 -8.20 12.23 -7.83
C LYS A 23 -9.20 11.61 -6.85
N SER A 24 -9.19 10.28 -6.72
CA SER A 24 -10.11 9.52 -5.87
C SER A 24 -9.35 8.87 -4.74
N VAL A 25 -9.89 9.01 -3.53
CA VAL A 25 -9.36 8.40 -2.30
C VAL A 25 -9.29 6.88 -2.43
N ASP A 26 -10.29 6.26 -3.05
CA ASP A 26 -10.36 4.80 -3.26
C ASP A 26 -9.15 4.31 -4.08
N VAL A 27 -8.78 5.06 -5.13
CA VAL A 27 -7.64 4.74 -6.01
C VAL A 27 -6.31 5.01 -5.30
N PHE A 28 -6.21 6.11 -4.56
CA PHE A 28 -5.04 6.43 -3.75
C PHE A 28 -4.73 5.32 -2.73
N LEU A 29 -5.74 4.90 -1.96
CA LEU A 29 -5.60 3.86 -0.94
C LEU A 29 -5.18 2.51 -1.54
N THR A 30 -5.69 2.20 -2.73
CA THR A 30 -5.29 1.01 -3.48
C THR A 30 -3.83 1.07 -3.92
N LEU A 31 -3.38 2.21 -4.48
CA LEU A 31 -1.98 2.39 -4.87
C LEU A 31 -1.04 2.38 -3.65
N ALA A 32 -1.46 2.98 -2.54
CA ALA A 32 -0.70 2.96 -1.29
C ALA A 32 -0.52 1.52 -0.79
N LEU A 33 -1.59 0.71 -0.80
CA LEU A 33 -1.52 -0.72 -0.45
C LEU A 33 -0.55 -1.46 -1.38
N ILE A 34 -0.62 -1.25 -2.69
CA ILE A 34 0.29 -1.89 -3.66
C ILE A 34 1.74 -1.53 -3.36
N GLY A 35 2.06 -0.25 -3.16
CA GLY A 35 3.43 0.18 -2.85
C GLY A 35 3.96 -0.41 -1.55
N LEU A 36 3.09 -0.53 -0.54
CA LEU A 36 3.43 -1.09 0.76
C LEU A 36 3.67 -2.61 0.67
N LEU A 37 2.84 -3.34 -0.09
CA LEU A 37 3.04 -4.76 -0.37
C LEU A 37 4.34 -5.02 -1.15
N ILE A 38 4.62 -4.22 -2.20
CA ILE A 38 5.88 -4.32 -2.95
C ILE A 38 7.08 -4.11 -2.03
N THR A 39 7.02 -3.08 -1.17
CA THR A 39 8.13 -2.79 -0.25
C THR A 39 8.36 -3.91 0.74
N ILE A 40 7.29 -4.54 1.24
CA ILE A 40 7.41 -5.70 2.13
C ILE A 40 7.97 -6.90 1.38
N GLU A 41 7.50 -7.19 0.18
CA GLU A 41 7.93 -8.37 -0.58
C GLU A 41 9.41 -8.25 -0.99
N VAL A 42 9.77 -7.14 -1.62
CA VAL A 42 11.14 -6.85 -2.09
C VAL A 42 12.07 -6.60 -0.91
N GLY A 43 11.58 -5.88 0.10
CA GLY A 43 12.30 -5.61 1.34
C GLY A 43 12.35 -6.81 2.28
N SER A 44 11.61 -7.89 2.04
CA SER A 44 11.51 -8.99 3.01
C SER A 44 12.85 -9.65 3.31
N LEU A 45 13.78 -9.66 2.35
CA LEU A 45 15.11 -10.24 2.53
C LEU A 45 16.06 -9.30 3.31
N PHE A 46 15.71 -8.02 3.41
CA PHE A 46 16.52 -6.95 4.00
C PHE A 46 15.92 -6.38 5.29
N LEU A 47 14.60 -6.52 5.49
CA LEU A 47 13.88 -6.05 6.66
C LEU A 47 14.07 -7.01 7.84
N SER A 48 14.37 -6.43 9.00
CA SER A 48 14.41 -7.16 10.26
C SER A 48 13.02 -7.68 10.66
N LYS A 49 12.97 -8.71 11.51
CA LYS A 49 11.70 -9.31 11.97
C LYS A 49 10.79 -8.29 12.67
N GLU A 50 11.37 -7.38 13.46
CA GLU A 50 10.65 -6.30 14.15
C GLU A 50 9.95 -5.34 13.19
N GLN A 51 10.62 -4.94 12.09
CA GLN A 51 10.02 -4.04 11.11
C GLN A 51 8.86 -4.70 10.36
N LYS A 52 9.01 -5.99 10.03
CA LYS A 52 7.91 -6.75 9.41
C LYS A 52 6.70 -6.86 10.33
N GLU A 53 6.92 -7.10 11.63
CA GLU A 53 5.83 -7.12 12.61
C GLU A 53 5.18 -5.75 12.77
N SER A 54 5.95 -4.66 12.73
CA SER A 54 5.40 -3.31 12.82
C SER A 54 4.54 -2.91 11.61
N LEU A 55 4.89 -3.39 10.41
CA LEU A 55 4.15 -3.11 9.17
C LEU A 55 2.90 -3.98 9.00
N LYS A 56 2.84 -5.13 9.67
CA LYS A 56 1.76 -6.11 9.52
C LYS A 56 0.36 -5.55 9.84
N PRO A 57 0.13 -4.81 10.96
CA PRO A 57 -1.18 -4.21 11.25
C PRO A 57 -1.60 -3.20 10.19
N LEU A 58 -0.64 -2.46 9.64
CA LEU A 58 -0.87 -1.47 8.58
C LEU A 58 -1.37 -2.17 7.30
N VAL A 59 -0.68 -3.23 6.87
CA VAL A 59 -1.11 -4.03 5.71
C VAL A 59 -2.49 -4.64 5.94
N GLU A 60 -2.73 -5.23 7.11
CA GLU A 60 -4.02 -5.84 7.44
C GLU A 60 -5.16 -4.82 7.36
N LEU A 61 -4.95 -3.61 7.91
CA LEU A 61 -5.92 -2.53 7.82
C LEU A 61 -6.17 -2.10 6.37
N LEU A 62 -5.11 -1.87 5.59
CA LEU A 62 -5.25 -1.49 4.19
C LEU A 62 -5.93 -2.59 3.35
N LEU A 63 -5.69 -3.88 3.64
CA LEU A 63 -6.36 -4.99 2.97
C LEU A 63 -7.86 -5.02 3.25
N VAL A 64 -8.29 -4.75 4.49
CA VAL A 64 -9.71 -4.64 4.84
C VAL A 64 -10.35 -3.47 4.10
N ILE A 65 -9.71 -2.31 4.09
CA ILE A 65 -10.19 -1.14 3.35
C ILE A 65 -10.27 -1.44 1.85
N PHE A 66 -9.27 -2.12 1.29
CA PHE A 66 -9.26 -2.53 -0.10
C PHE A 66 -10.41 -3.49 -0.43
N ALA A 67 -10.69 -4.47 0.42
CA ALA A 67 -11.84 -5.37 0.24
C ALA A 67 -13.16 -4.58 0.20
N ILE A 68 -13.34 -3.57 1.06
CA ILE A 68 -14.52 -2.70 1.05
C ILE A 68 -14.59 -1.90 -0.26
N ILE A 69 -13.47 -1.33 -0.71
CA ILE A 69 -13.40 -0.58 -1.98
C ILE A 69 -13.80 -1.48 -3.15
N VAL A 70 -13.26 -2.71 -3.21
CA VAL A 70 -13.59 -3.69 -4.25
C VAL A 70 -15.06 -4.06 -4.21
N MET A 71 -15.61 -4.38 -3.02
CA MET A 71 -17.03 -4.70 -2.87
C MET A 71 -17.93 -3.56 -3.36
N LYS A 72 -17.64 -2.32 -2.95
CA LYS A 72 -18.35 -1.13 -3.42
C LYS A 72 -18.29 -1.03 -4.96
N LYS A 73 -17.12 -1.25 -5.56
CA LYS A 73 -16.97 -1.18 -7.02
C LYS A 73 -17.68 -2.31 -7.74
N VAL A 74 -17.70 -3.52 -7.18
CA VAL A 74 -18.45 -4.66 -7.70
C VAL A 74 -19.96 -4.38 -7.67
N TYR A 75 -20.50 -3.86 -6.57
CA TYR A 75 -21.91 -3.48 -6.50
C TYR A 75 -22.26 -2.41 -7.54
N GLU A 76 -21.42 -1.39 -7.70
CA GLU A 76 -21.60 -0.36 -8.73
C GLU A 76 -21.71 -0.98 -10.13
N VAL A 77 -20.80 -1.90 -10.47
CA VAL A 77 -20.79 -2.61 -11.75
C VAL A 77 -22.00 -3.53 -11.94
N LEU A 78 -22.45 -4.22 -10.88
CA LEU A 78 -23.60 -5.13 -10.94
C LEU A 78 -24.95 -4.41 -10.93
N SER A 79 -24.99 -3.19 -10.40
CA SER A 79 -26.19 -2.33 -10.33
C SER A 79 -26.35 -1.39 -11.54
N GLY A 80 -25.34 -1.34 -12.41
CA GLY A 80 -25.39 -0.67 -13.72
C GLY A 80 -25.95 -1.57 -14.80
#